data_AF-A0A7V7D105-F1
#
_entry.id   AF-A0A7V7D105-F1
#
_cell.length_a   1.000
_cell.length_b   1.000
_cell.length_c   1.000
_cell.angle_alpha   90.00
_cell.angle_beta   90.00
_cell.angle_gamma   90.00
#
_symmetry.space_group_name_H-M   'P 1'
#
loop_
_entity.id
_entity.type
_entity.pdbx_description
1 polymer ?
#
loop_
_entity_poly.entity_id
_entity_poly.type
_entity_poly.pdbx_seq_one_letter_code
_entity_poly.pdbx_strand_id
1 'polypeptide(L)'
;MSHPPAASMGSDHHLSDEDRMHILQVFEEEVVPRLIRMDAKIGNLNCEFAGEKYRSWVIEFRTNRSGFEIVDFEYDEHSRQIQMPTQPFVQPLNDNV
;
A
#
# COMPACT_ATOMS: atom_id res chain seq x y z
N MET A 1 -4.82 -9.42 -41.51
CA MET A 1 -5.19 -9.55 -40.08
C MET A 1 -4.17 -10.48 -39.44
N SER A 2 -3.14 -9.92 -38.82
CA SER A 2 -2.18 -10.66 -37.99
C SER A 2 -1.66 -9.72 -36.91
N HIS A 3 -2.48 -9.46 -35.88
CA HIS A 3 -1.97 -8.99 -34.60
C HIS A 3 -1.32 -10.18 -33.91
N PRO A 4 -0.06 -10.09 -33.45
CA PRO A 4 0.50 -11.12 -32.61
C PRO A 4 -0.23 -11.13 -31.25
N PRO A 5 -0.61 -12.31 -30.71
CA PRO A 5 -1.15 -12.43 -29.37
C PRO A 5 -0.07 -12.15 -28.32
N ALA A 6 -0.49 -11.47 -27.25
CA ALA A 6 0.26 -11.18 -26.04
C ALA A 6 0.78 -12.46 -25.37
N ALA A 7 1.89 -12.33 -24.61
CA ALA A 7 2.67 -13.32 -23.84
C ALA A 7 4.08 -13.49 -24.45
N SER A 8 5.22 -13.22 -23.81
CA SER A 8 5.57 -13.02 -22.40
C SER A 8 7.03 -12.53 -22.36
N MET A 9 7.39 -11.71 -21.37
CA MET A 9 8.61 -11.89 -20.56
C MET A 9 8.63 -10.83 -19.46
N GLY A 10 8.08 -11.24 -18.30
CA GLY A 10 8.07 -10.44 -17.10
C GLY A 10 9.47 -10.27 -16.52
N SER A 11 9.88 -9.03 -16.38
CA SER A 11 10.76 -8.52 -15.32
C SER A 11 10.52 -7.03 -15.06
N ASP A 12 9.51 -6.43 -15.71
CA ASP A 12 9.07 -5.09 -15.39
C ASP A 12 8.15 -5.23 -14.18
N HIS A 13 8.71 -5.09 -12.98
CA HIS A 13 7.92 -4.92 -11.76
C HIS A 13 7.20 -3.57 -11.88
N HIS A 14 6.18 -3.50 -12.73
CA HIS A 14 5.39 -2.31 -12.92
C HIS A 14 3.91 -2.73 -12.94
N LEU A 15 3.15 -2.17 -12.00
CA LEU A 15 1.70 -2.36 -11.95
C LEU A 15 1.09 -1.71 -13.18
N SER A 16 0.42 -2.51 -14.02
CA SER A 16 -0.37 -1.97 -15.14
C SER A 16 -1.55 -1.19 -14.59
N ASP A 17 -2.13 -0.32 -15.41
CA ASP A 17 -3.31 0.47 -15.03
C ASP A 17 -4.49 -0.42 -14.59
N GLU A 18 -4.66 -1.58 -15.24
CA GLU A 18 -5.62 -2.61 -14.85
C GLU A 18 -5.32 -3.21 -13.47
N ASP A 19 -4.04 -3.50 -13.16
CA ASP A 19 -3.65 -4.03 -11.85
C ASP A 19 -3.90 -2.97 -10.76
N ARG A 20 -3.58 -1.69 -11.03
CA ARG A 20 -3.83 -0.58 -10.09
C ARG A 20 -5.30 -0.39 -9.81
N MET A 21 -6.14 -0.40 -10.84
CA MET A 21 -7.60 -0.32 -10.69
C MET A 21 -8.14 -1.48 -9.86
N HIS A 22 -7.64 -2.70 -10.12
CA HIS A 22 -8.04 -3.87 -9.36
C HIS A 22 -7.66 -3.76 -7.88
N ILE A 23 -6.42 -3.37 -7.59
CA ILE A 23 -5.94 -3.16 -6.21
C ILE A 23 -6.78 -2.09 -5.52
N LEU A 24 -7.03 -0.96 -6.19
CA LEU A 24 -7.83 0.13 -5.63
C LEU A 24 -9.26 -0.31 -5.31
N GLN A 25 -9.90 -1.06 -6.21
CA GLN A 25 -11.23 -1.58 -5.98
C GLN A 25 -11.30 -2.51 -4.76
N VAL A 26 -10.39 -3.49 -4.67
CA VAL A 26 -10.36 -4.41 -3.51
C VAL A 26 -9.99 -3.66 -2.22
N PHE A 27 -9.11 -2.66 -2.30
CA PHE A 27 -8.77 -1.79 -1.17
C PHE A 27 -10.02 -1.07 -0.64
N GLU A 28 -10.82 -0.46 -1.51
CA GLU A 28 -12.04 0.24 -1.11
C GLU A 28 -13.12 -0.71 -0.55
N GLU A 29 -13.26 -1.90 -1.12
CA GLU A 29 -14.29 -2.86 -0.70
C GLU A 29 -13.92 -3.60 0.61
N GLU A 30 -12.66 -4.02 0.76
CA GLU A 30 -12.23 -4.89 1.87
C GLU A 30 -11.39 -4.17 2.93
N VAL A 31 -10.52 -3.25 2.53
CA VAL A 31 -9.52 -2.63 3.42
C VAL A 31 -10.06 -1.36 4.09
N VAL A 32 -10.65 -0.44 3.32
CA VAL A 32 -11.23 0.80 3.82
C VAL A 32 -12.20 0.60 5.00
N PRO A 33 -13.20 -0.30 4.96
CA PRO A 33 -14.08 -0.52 6.11
C PRO A 33 -13.33 -1.02 7.35
N ARG A 34 -12.21 -1.72 7.20
CA ARG A 34 -11.36 -2.17 8.32
C ARG A 34 -10.52 -1.02 8.88
N LEU A 35 -9.94 -0.18 8.01
CA LEU A 35 -9.19 1.01 8.41
C LEU A 35 -10.07 2.02 9.16
N ILE A 36 -11.32 2.22 8.71
CA ILE A 36 -12.32 3.05 9.40
C ILE A 36 -12.56 2.52 10.82
N ARG A 37 -12.74 1.20 10.99
CA ARG A 37 -12.94 0.60 12.33
C ARG A 37 -11.74 0.76 13.25
N MET A 38 -10.53 0.88 12.70
CA MET A 38 -9.29 1.04 13.46
C MET A 38 -8.87 2.50 13.67
N ASP A 39 -9.63 3.48 13.17
CA ASP A 39 -9.26 4.90 13.16
C ASP A 39 -7.87 5.14 12.51
N ALA A 40 -7.52 4.36 11.49
CA ALA A 40 -6.24 4.46 10.83
C ALA A 40 -6.16 5.78 10.05
N LYS A 41 -5.05 6.52 10.18
CA LYS A 41 -4.87 7.83 9.52
C LYS A 41 -3.93 7.80 8.34
N ILE A 42 -2.87 7.03 8.43
CA ILE A 42 -1.90 6.81 7.36
C ILE A 42 -1.22 5.48 7.65
N GLY A 43 -0.86 4.76 6.60
CA GLY A 43 -0.15 3.50 6.74
C GLY A 43 0.33 2.98 5.39
N ASN A 44 1.19 1.98 5.47
CA ASN A 44 1.58 1.18 4.33
C ASN A 44 0.91 -0.19 4.45
N LEU A 45 0.42 -0.73 3.34
CA LEU A 45 -0.24 -2.03 3.30
C LEU A 45 0.25 -2.81 2.08
N ASN A 46 0.59 -4.07 2.28
CA ASN A 46 0.91 -4.94 1.16
C ASN A 46 -0.34 -5.15 0.28
N CYS A 47 -0.15 -5.33 -1.02
CA CYS A 47 -1.25 -5.58 -1.95
C CYS A 47 -1.69 -7.05 -1.93
N GLU A 48 -1.35 -7.83 -0.89
CA GLU A 48 -1.71 -9.25 -0.80
C GLU A 48 -3.23 -9.46 -0.83
N PHE A 49 -3.99 -8.46 -0.35
CA PHE A 49 -5.45 -8.45 -0.37
C PHE A 49 -6.03 -8.53 -1.79
N ALA A 50 -5.34 -8.01 -2.81
CA ALA A 50 -5.75 -8.05 -4.21
C ALA A 50 -5.18 -9.28 -4.96
N GLY A 51 -4.32 -10.06 -4.31
CA GLY A 51 -3.76 -11.29 -4.86
C GLY A 51 -2.29 -11.51 -4.48
N GLU A 52 -1.90 -12.79 -4.39
CA GLU A 52 -0.55 -13.19 -4.01
C GLU A 52 0.55 -12.66 -4.94
N LYS A 53 0.21 -12.39 -6.22
CA LYS A 53 1.15 -11.78 -7.18
C LYS A 53 1.60 -10.37 -6.78
N TYR A 54 0.83 -9.68 -5.94
CA TYR A 54 1.14 -8.32 -5.49
C TYR A 54 1.68 -8.27 -4.06
N ARG A 55 2.01 -9.41 -3.46
CA ARG A 55 2.52 -9.46 -2.07
C ARG A 55 3.79 -8.62 -1.84
N SER A 56 4.57 -8.40 -2.89
CA SER A 56 5.81 -7.60 -2.87
C SER A 56 5.56 -6.12 -3.18
N TRP A 57 4.32 -5.75 -3.45
CA TRP A 57 3.88 -4.38 -3.65
C TRP A 57 3.24 -3.89 -2.38
N VAL A 58 3.62 -2.70 -1.96
CA VAL A 58 3.14 -2.02 -0.78
C VAL A 58 2.55 -0.70 -1.22
N ILE A 59 1.30 -0.45 -0.87
CA ILE A 59 0.66 0.85 -1.08
C ILE A 59 0.78 1.71 0.16
N GLU A 60 1.16 2.95 -0.02
CA GLU A 60 0.94 3.97 1.00
C GLU A 60 -0.48 4.48 0.85
N PHE A 61 -1.24 4.44 1.94
CA PHE A 61 -2.58 5.02 1.99
C PHE A 61 -2.65 6.07 3.08
N ARG A 62 -3.50 7.07 2.87
CA ARG A 62 -3.82 8.10 3.86
C ARG A 62 -5.32 8.29 3.96
N THR A 63 -5.78 8.68 5.14
CA THR A 63 -7.13 9.19 5.30
C THR A 63 -7.23 10.57 4.66
N ASN A 64 -8.30 10.77 3.91
CA ASN A 64 -8.71 12.06 3.36
C ASN A 64 -10.12 12.37 3.86
N ARG A 65 -10.59 13.60 3.66
CA ARG A 65 -11.91 14.11 4.04
C ARG A 65 -13.08 13.21 3.61
N SER A 66 -12.90 12.42 2.56
CA SER A 66 -13.92 11.53 1.99
C SER A 66 -13.71 10.05 2.30
N GLY A 67 -12.64 9.67 3.02
CA GLY A 67 -12.32 8.26 3.29
C GLY A 67 -10.82 7.99 3.31
N PHE A 68 -10.37 7.10 2.43
CA PHE A 68 -8.97 6.72 2.28
C PHE A 68 -8.57 6.78 0.82
N GLU A 69 -7.36 7.25 0.54
CA GLU A 69 -6.78 7.24 -0.80
C GLU A 69 -5.40 6.59 -0.79
N ILE A 70 -5.04 5.95 -1.90
CA ILE A 70 -3.70 5.44 -2.14
C ILE A 70 -2.84 6.60 -2.67
N VAL A 71 -1.78 6.92 -1.96
CA VAL A 71 -0.85 8.03 -2.28
C VAL A 71 0.32 7.55 -3.11
N ASP A 72 0.81 6.33 -2.84
CA ASP A 72 1.99 5.77 -3.49
C ASP A 72 1.94 4.24 -3.59
N PHE A 73 2.68 3.69 -4.55
CA PHE A 73 2.87 2.26 -4.75
C PHE A 73 4.36 1.95 -4.76
N GLU A 74 4.85 1.35 -3.69
CA GLU A 74 6.23 0.95 -3.52
C GLU A 74 6.39 -0.54 -3.81
N TYR A 75 7.35 -0.90 -4.68
CA TYR A 75 7.76 -2.29 -4.84
C TYR A 75 8.88 -2.57 -3.82
N ASP A 76 8.57 -3.33 -2.78
CA ASP A 76 9.57 -3.79 -1.82
C ASP A 76 9.74 -5.30 -1.99
N GLU A 77 10.79 -5.71 -2.72
CA GLU A 77 11.18 -7.13 -2.87
C GLU A 77 11.39 -7.82 -1.52
N HIS A 78 11.69 -7.02 -0.50
CA HIS A 78 11.97 -7.45 0.84
C HIS A 78 10.81 -7.24 1.82
N SER A 79 9.59 -6.93 1.33
CA SER A 79 8.35 -6.54 2.05
C SER A 79 8.27 -7.17 3.45
N ARG A 80 9.03 -6.60 4.38
CA ARG A 80 9.05 -7.00 5.77
C ARG A 80 8.05 -6.06 6.38
N GLN A 81 6.80 -6.55 6.45
CA GLN A 81 5.68 -5.98 7.20
C GLN A 81 6.20 -4.93 8.18
N ILE A 82 6.06 -3.67 7.81
CA ILE A 82 6.64 -2.57 8.57
C ILE A 82 5.89 -2.57 9.90
N GLN A 83 6.56 -3.07 10.94
CA GLN A 83 6.11 -2.78 12.30
C GLN A 83 6.22 -1.27 12.43
N MET A 84 5.05 -0.62 12.51
CA MET A 84 4.95 0.82 12.72
C MET A 84 5.97 1.24 13.78
N PRO A 85 6.73 2.33 13.56
CA PRO A 85 7.55 2.87 14.62
C PRO A 85 6.60 3.24 15.76
N THR A 86 6.63 2.47 16.83
CA THR A 86 6.08 2.90 18.12
C THR A 86 6.91 4.13 18.45
N GLN A 87 6.36 5.32 18.26
CA GLN A 87 7.11 6.54 18.52
C GLN A 87 7.61 6.48 19.97
N PRO A 88 8.93 6.63 20.25
CA PRO A 88 9.30 7.19 21.52
C PRO A 88 8.89 8.66 21.45
N PHE A 89 7.69 8.90 21.98
CA PHE A 89 7.25 10.16 22.51
C PHE A 89 8.45 10.98 23.04
N VAL A 90 8.64 12.15 22.43
CA VAL A 90 9.40 13.33 22.88
C VAL A 90 10.26 13.17 24.15
N GLN A 91 11.57 13.38 24.04
CA GLN A 91 12.36 13.81 25.20
C GLN A 91 12.30 15.34 25.26
N PRO A 92 11.61 15.96 26.24
CA PRO A 92 11.83 17.36 26.52
C PRO A 92 13.26 17.52 27.06
N LEU A 93 13.98 18.47 26.45
CA LEU A 93 15.20 19.08 26.93
C LEU A 93 15.11 19.34 28.43
N ASN A 94 15.82 18.55 29.24
CA ASN A 94 16.06 18.90 30.63
C ASN A 94 17.46 19.51 30.73
N ASP A 95 17.50 20.81 30.45
CA ASP A 95 18.51 21.70 31.00
C ASP A 95 18.50 21.54 32.53
N ASN A 96 19.62 21.11 33.12
CA ASN A 96 19.81 21.17 34.57
C ASN A 96 21.23 21.65 34.85
N VAL A 97 21.26 22.94 35.21
CA VAL A 97 22.24 23.73 35.97
C VAL A 97 23.43 22.99 36.60
#